data_AF-A0A255S8P1-F1
#
_entry.id   AF-A0A255S8P1-F1
#
_cell.length_a   1.000
_cell.length_b   1.000
_cell.length_c   1.000
_cell.angle_alpha   90.00
_cell.angle_beta   90.00
_cell.angle_gamma   90.00
#
_symmetry.space_group_name_H-M   'P 1'
#
loop_
_entity.id
_entity.type
_entity.pdbx_description
1 polymer ?
#
loop_
_entity_poly.entity_id
_entity_poly.type
_entity_poly.pdbx_seq_one_letter_code
_entity_poly.pdbx_strand_id
1 'polypeptide(L)'
;MKKERRAARHFDDQFRLSVLKDYYESGASYYQIARKYGVGCSNIITWERKYMNKCVSLPSDIQELEKQVFMAKKARDSRPQQVMSEAERLRDENARLRKALEYSELRNEALNEVLKIGREQYGIDLLKKVGAKQ
;
A
#
# COMPACT_ATOMS: atom_id res chain seq x y z
N MET A 1 29.25 34.79 -21.56
CA MET A 1 28.54 33.75 -22.35
C MET A 1 27.16 33.54 -21.75
N LYS A 2 26.09 33.91 -22.46
CA LYS A 2 24.71 33.69 -22.00
C LYS A 2 24.36 32.22 -22.24
N LYS A 3 24.23 31.42 -21.18
CA LYS A 3 23.71 30.04 -21.30
C LYS A 3 22.22 30.13 -21.58
N GLU A 4 21.82 29.88 -22.82
CA GLU A 4 20.42 29.69 -23.16
C GLU A 4 19.85 28.52 -22.35
N ARG A 5 18.79 28.79 -21.59
CA ARG A 5 18.07 27.76 -20.86
C ARG A 5 17.28 26.94 -21.87
N ARG A 6 17.69 25.68 -22.10
CA ARG A 6 16.89 24.73 -22.88
C ARG A 6 15.48 24.64 -22.30
N ALA A 7 14.47 24.64 -23.17
CA ALA A 7 13.08 24.52 -22.80
C ALA A 7 12.86 23.32 -21.86
N ALA A 8 12.09 23.53 -20.80
CA ALA A 8 11.76 22.48 -19.86
C ALA A 8 10.94 21.40 -20.57
N ARG A 9 11.53 20.21 -20.74
CA ARG A 9 10.79 19.05 -21.25
C ARG A 9 9.72 18.69 -20.22
N HIS A 10 8.46 18.76 -20.62
CA HIS A 10 7.36 18.31 -19.78
C HIS A 10 7.20 16.80 -19.93
N PHE A 11 7.21 16.11 -18.79
CA PHE A 11 6.93 14.68 -18.69
C PHE A 11 5.63 14.51 -17.93
N ASP A 12 4.73 13.66 -18.40
CA ASP A 12 3.52 13.33 -17.65
C ASP A 12 3.84 12.45 -16.41
N ASP A 13 2.98 12.51 -15.39
CA ASP A 13 3.13 11.74 -14.16
C ASP A 13 3.09 10.23 -14.41
N GLN A 14 2.30 9.73 -15.38
CA GLN A 14 2.29 8.30 -15.70
C GLN A 14 3.65 7.82 -16.24
N PHE A 15 4.28 8.63 -17.09
CA PHE A 15 5.62 8.34 -17.62
C PHE A 15 6.67 8.39 -16.51
N ARG A 16 6.61 9.38 -15.62
CA ARG A 16 7.56 9.47 -14.48
C ARG A 16 7.46 8.23 -13.59
N LEU A 17 6.25 7.77 -13.31
CA LEU A 17 6.01 6.59 -12.49
C LEU A 17 6.48 5.30 -13.17
N SER A 18 6.29 5.15 -14.48
CA SER A 18 6.76 3.95 -15.20
C SER A 18 8.30 3.86 -15.21
N VAL A 19 8.99 5.00 -15.38
CA VAL A 19 10.47 5.06 -15.31
C VAL A 19 10.97 4.70 -13.91
N LEU A 20 10.34 5.23 -12.85
CA LEU A 20 10.73 4.91 -11.48
C LEU A 20 10.42 3.44 -11.14
N LYS A 21 9.30 2.89 -11.61
CA LYS A 21 8.99 1.47 -11.44
C LYS A 21 10.07 0.58 -12.06
N ASP A 22 10.45 0.85 -13.31
CA ASP A 22 11.52 0.10 -13.99
C ASP A 22 12.88 0.26 -13.30
N TYR A 23 13.18 1.44 -12.74
CA TYR A 23 14.37 1.63 -11.90
C TYR A 23 14.39 0.71 -10.68
N TYR A 24 13.30 0.65 -9.91
CA TYR A 24 13.22 -0.19 -8.72
C TYR A 24 13.19 -1.69 -9.04
N GLU A 25 12.55 -2.11 -10.14
CA GLU A 25 12.45 -3.53 -10.53
C GLU A 25 13.74 -4.06 -11.16
N SER A 26 14.47 -3.22 -11.92
CA SER A 26 15.68 -3.65 -12.63
C SER A 26 16.95 -3.64 -11.79
N GLY A 27 16.99 -2.88 -10.69
CA GLY A 27 18.21 -2.62 -9.92
C GLY A 27 19.28 -1.84 -10.70
N ALA A 28 18.92 -1.24 -11.84
CA ALA A 28 19.83 -0.47 -12.67
C ALA A 28 20.17 0.89 -12.03
N SER A 29 21.38 1.39 -12.27
CA SER A 29 21.76 2.73 -11.82
C SER A 29 20.91 3.83 -12.49
N TYR A 30 20.82 5.00 -11.86
CA TYR A 30 20.17 6.18 -12.46
C TYR A 30 20.70 6.48 -13.87
N TYR A 31 22.00 6.28 -14.12
CA TYR A 31 22.60 6.51 -15.43
C TYR A 31 22.06 5.55 -16.50
N GLN A 32 21.91 4.28 -16.15
CA GLN A 32 21.39 3.25 -17.07
C GLN A 32 19.92 3.51 -17.40
N ILE A 33 19.10 3.85 -16.40
CA ILE A 33 17.69 4.21 -16.61
C ILE A 33 17.57 5.53 -17.40
N ALA A 34 18.38 6.53 -17.07
CA ALA A 34 18.45 7.79 -17.80
C ALA A 34 18.74 7.58 -19.29
N ARG A 35 19.71 6.70 -19.59
CA ARG A 35 20.05 6.34 -20.97
C ARG A 35 18.93 5.58 -21.66
N LYS A 36 18.27 4.63 -20.98
CA LYS A 36 17.17 3.81 -21.52
C LYS A 36 15.98 4.68 -21.95
N TYR A 37 15.62 5.68 -21.15
CA TYR A 37 14.45 6.53 -21.40
C TYR A 37 14.79 7.90 -22.01
N GLY A 38 16.06 8.19 -22.29
CA GLY A 38 16.50 9.48 -22.85
C GLY A 38 16.25 10.67 -21.92
N VAL A 39 16.26 10.44 -20.61
CA VAL A 39 16.00 11.44 -19.57
C VAL A 39 17.28 11.77 -18.82
N GLY A 40 17.40 12.98 -18.27
CA GLY A 40 18.57 13.32 -17.44
C GLY A 40 18.51 12.62 -16.08
N CYS A 41 19.65 12.19 -15.54
CA CYS A 41 19.73 11.57 -14.21
C CYS A 41 19.12 12.48 -13.12
N SER A 42 19.33 13.80 -13.22
CA SER A 42 18.75 14.79 -12.31
C SER A 42 17.21 14.77 -12.32
N ASN A 43 16.59 14.45 -13.46
CA ASN A 43 15.14 14.33 -13.53
C ASN A 43 14.66 13.12 -12.73
N ILE A 44 15.34 11.97 -12.86
CA ILE A 44 14.99 10.75 -12.13
C ILE A 44 15.10 10.98 -10.63
N ILE A 45 16.21 11.55 -10.15
CA ILE A 45 16.39 11.91 -8.72
C ILE A 45 15.29 12.86 -8.23
N THR A 46 14.92 13.85 -9.06
CA THR A 46 13.86 14.81 -8.72
C THR A 46 12.50 14.12 -8.63
N TRP A 47 12.18 13.22 -9.56
CA TRP A 47 10.95 12.45 -9.56
C TRP A 47 10.91 11.50 -8.37
N GLU A 48 11.96 10.75 -8.14
CA GLU A 48 12.08 9.84 -7.01
C GLU A 48 11.81 10.57 -5.70
N ARG A 49 12.46 11.70 -5.44
CA ARG A 49 12.20 12.52 -4.24
C ARG A 49 10.75 13.01 -4.15
N LYS A 50 10.18 13.45 -5.28
CA LYS A 50 8.78 13.92 -5.36
C LYS A 50 7.79 12.80 -4.96
N TYR A 51 8.06 11.55 -5.34
CA TYR A 51 7.18 10.42 -5.06
C TYR A 51 7.52 9.69 -3.75
N MET A 52 8.77 9.69 -3.29
CA MET A 52 9.15 9.19 -1.97
C MET A 52 8.40 9.92 -0.85
N ASN A 53 8.23 11.24 -0.96
CA ASN A 53 7.45 12.02 0.01
C ASN A 53 5.93 11.78 -0.08
N LYS A 54 5.46 11.09 -1.13
CA LYS A 54 4.06 10.68 -1.29
C LYS A 54 3.81 9.23 -0.86
N CYS A 55 4.86 8.46 -0.61
CA CYS A 55 4.72 7.23 0.16
C CYS A 55 4.29 7.64 1.56
N VAL A 56 3.02 7.41 1.89
CA VAL A 56 2.54 7.54 3.27
C VAL A 56 3.29 6.47 4.05
N SER A 57 4.38 6.86 4.71
CA SER A 57 5.00 6.03 5.72
C SER A 57 3.93 5.70 6.75
N LEU A 58 3.80 4.41 7.11
CA LEU A 58 2.96 4.09 8.27
C LEU A 58 3.46 4.93 9.45
N PRO A 59 2.56 5.63 10.17
CA PRO A 59 2.95 6.36 11.36
C PRO A 59 3.69 5.43 12.31
N SER A 60 4.84 5.88 12.80
CA SER A 60 5.65 5.11 13.74
C SER A 60 4.96 4.94 15.10
N ASP A 61 3.98 5.78 15.40
CA ASP A 61 3.22 5.80 16.65
C ASP A 61 1.71 5.61 16.39
N ILE A 62 1.09 4.81 17.26
CA ILE A 62 -0.34 4.54 17.31
C ILE A 62 -1.14 5.84 17.50
N GLN A 63 -0.65 6.78 18.32
CA GLN A 63 -1.34 8.05 18.54
C GLN A 63 -1.42 8.91 17.27
N GLU A 64 -0.38 8.88 16.44
CA GLU A 64 -0.36 9.60 15.19
C GLU A 64 -1.27 8.95 14.15
N LEU A 65 -1.34 7.62 14.14
CA LEU A 65 -2.31 6.87 13.34
C LEU A 65 -3.76 7.21 13.72
N GLU A 66 -4.08 7.20 15.01
CA GLU A 66 -5.42 7.55 15.53
C GLU A 66 -5.82 8.97 15.13
N LYS A 67 -4.90 9.94 15.24
CA LYS A 67 -5.12 11.32 14.81
C LYS A 67 -5.38 11.43 13.31
N GLN A 68 -4.61 10.74 12.48
CA GLN A 68 -4.81 10.74 11.02
C GLN A 68 -6.16 10.12 10.63
N VAL A 69 -6.54 9.01 11.26
CA VAL A 69 -7.84 8.35 11.05
C VAL A 69 -8.99 9.26 11.48
N PHE A 70 -8.87 9.92 12.63
CA PHE A 70 -9.87 10.89 13.11
C PHE A 70 -10.05 12.07 12.15
N MET A 71 -8.94 12.65 11.67
CA MET A 71 -8.99 13.76 10.71
C MET A 71 -9.57 13.34 9.35
N ALA A 72 -9.22 12.16 8.85
CA ALA A 72 -9.79 11.60 7.63
C ALA A 72 -11.30 11.35 7.75
N LYS A 73 -11.75 10.86 8.91
CA LYS A 73 -13.17 10.66 9.22
C LYS A 73 -13.93 12.00 9.27
N LYS A 74 -13.39 12.99 9.98
CA LYS A 74 -13.96 14.35 10.04
C LYS A 74 -14.07 15.01 8.66
N ALA A 75 -13.04 14.85 7.82
CA ALA A 75 -13.06 15.36 6.44
C ALA A 75 -14.11 14.66 5.56
N ARG A 76 -14.31 13.34 5.76
CA ARG A 76 -15.36 12.57 5.09
C ARG A 76 -16.76 13.03 5.53
N ASP A 77 -16.95 13.28 6.82
CA ASP A 77 -18.23 13.71 7.39
C ASP A 77 -18.59 15.15 7.02
N SER A 78 -17.58 15.98 6.74
CA SER A 78 -17.76 17.37 6.30
C SER A 78 -18.05 17.50 4.79
N ARG A 79 -17.88 16.42 4.01
CA ARG A 79 -18.16 16.44 2.56
C ARG A 79 -19.68 16.32 2.36
N PRO A 80 -20.31 17.16 1.53
CA PRO A 80 -21.73 17.02 1.24
C PRO A 80 -22.01 15.60 0.75
N GLN A 81 -22.82 14.88 1.52
CA GLN A 81 -23.10 13.47 1.30
C GLN A 81 -23.84 13.36 -0.03
N GLN A 82 -23.18 12.80 -1.05
CA GLN A 82 -23.86 12.41 -2.28
C GLN A 82 -25.01 11.49 -1.86
N VAL A 83 -26.24 11.85 -2.25
CA VAL A 83 -27.43 11.03 -2.00
C VAL A 83 -27.32 9.79 -2.88
N MET A 84 -26.57 8.80 -2.40
CA MET A 84 -26.47 7.48 -3.03
C MET A 84 -27.85 6.83 -2.98
N SER A 85 -28.30 6.24 -4.09
CA SER A 85 -29.55 5.49 -4.09
C SER A 85 -29.43 4.28 -3.15
N GLU A 86 -30.56 3.83 -2.61
CA GLU A 86 -30.59 2.67 -1.71
C GLU A 86 -29.95 1.43 -2.35
N ALA A 87 -30.21 1.21 -3.64
CA ALA A 87 -29.61 0.10 -4.39
C ALA A 87 -28.08 0.18 -4.46
N GLU A 88 -27.51 1.38 -4.54
CA GLU A 88 -26.06 1.57 -4.57
C GLU A 88 -25.44 1.33 -3.19
N ARG A 89 -26.10 1.79 -2.12
CA ARG A 89 -25.67 1.52 -0.73
C ARG A 89 -25.67 0.03 -0.42
N LEU A 90 -26.73 -0.68 -0.82
CA LEU A 90 -26.83 -2.12 -0.63
C LEU A 90 -25.75 -2.88 -1.40
N ARG A 91 -25.39 -2.46 -2.62
CA ARG A 91 -24.27 -3.06 -3.36
C ARG A 91 -22.93 -2.85 -2.66
N ASP A 92 -22.68 -1.63 -2.19
CA ASP A 92 -21.47 -1.28 -1.46
C ASP A 92 -21.33 -2.09 -0.16
N GLU A 93 -22.43 -2.21 0.59
CA GLU A 93 -22.48 -3.00 1.81
C GLU A 93 -22.29 -4.49 1.52
N ASN A 94 -22.95 -5.04 0.49
CA ASN A 94 -22.77 -6.44 0.11
C ASN A 94 -21.31 -6.72 -0.29
N ALA A 95 -20.68 -5.82 -1.04
CA ALA A 95 -19.27 -5.93 -1.40
C ALA A 95 -18.35 -5.91 -0.16
N ARG A 96 -18.61 -5.02 0.80
CA ARG A 96 -17.86 -4.97 2.06
C ARG A 96 -18.04 -6.24 2.90
N LEU A 97 -19.27 -6.72 3.04
CA LEU A 97 -19.58 -7.94 3.79
C LEU A 97 -18.93 -9.16 3.17
N ARG A 98 -18.98 -9.30 1.84
CA ARG A 98 -18.28 -10.39 1.13
C ARG A 98 -16.78 -10.37 1.38
N LYS A 99 -16.15 -9.19 1.31
CA LYS A 99 -14.71 -9.06 1.59
C LYS A 99 -14.36 -9.38 3.04
N ALA A 100 -15.22 -9.00 4.00
CA ALA A 100 -15.03 -9.33 5.40
C ALA A 100 -15.19 -10.84 5.66
N LEU A 101 -16.14 -11.49 4.97
CA LEU A 101 -16.34 -12.93 5.02
C LEU A 101 -15.12 -13.67 4.47
N GLU A 102 -14.65 -13.31 3.28
CA GLU A 102 -13.46 -13.89 2.65
C GLU A 102 -12.22 -13.80 3.56
N TYR A 103 -12.00 -12.64 4.19
CA TYR A 103 -10.90 -12.48 5.14
C TYR A 103 -11.05 -13.39 6.38
N SER A 104 -12.26 -13.52 6.90
CA SER A 104 -12.56 -14.41 8.04
C SER A 104 -12.30 -15.87 7.69
N GLU A 105 -12.74 -16.30 6.50
CA GLU A 105 -12.52 -17.65 5.98
C GLU A 105 -11.03 -17.96 5.80
N LEU A 106 -10.28 -17.06 5.14
CA LEU A 106 -8.84 -17.21 4.97
C LEU A 106 -8.10 -17.29 6.30
N ARG A 107 -8.51 -16.49 7.29
CA ARG A 107 -7.92 -16.54 8.64
C ARG A 107 -8.18 -17.89 9.30
N ASN A 108 -9.39 -18.43 9.17
CA ASN A 108 -9.73 -19.74 9.72
C ASN A 108 -8.94 -20.86 9.04
N GLU A 109 -8.79 -20.79 7.73
CA GLU A 109 -7.98 -21.74 6.96
C GLU A 109 -6.51 -21.71 7.41
N ALA A 110 -5.92 -20.52 7.52
CA ALA A 110 -4.55 -20.36 8.01
C ALA A 110 -4.38 -20.92 9.44
N LEU A 111 -5.35 -20.69 10.33
CA LEU A 111 -5.32 -21.25 11.69
C LEU A 111 -5.36 -22.79 11.67
N ASN A 112 -6.21 -23.37 10.83
CA ASN A 112 -6.30 -24.83 10.68
C ASN A 112 -4.98 -25.42 10.17
N GLU A 113 -4.33 -24.78 9.19
CA GLU A 113 -3.03 -25.23 8.69
C GLU A 113 -1.94 -25.13 9.76
N VAL A 114 -1.93 -24.07 10.59
CA VAL A 114 -1.01 -23.97 11.73
C VAL A 114 -1.22 -25.10 12.73
N LEU A 115 -2.48 -25.44 13.06
CA LEU A 115 -2.79 -26.56 13.94
C LEU A 115 -2.31 -27.89 13.36
N LYS A 116 -2.52 -28.10 12.06
CA LYS A 116 -2.08 -29.29 11.35
C LYS A 116 -0.55 -29.44 11.37
N ILE A 117 0.17 -28.38 11.01
CA ILE A 117 1.65 -28.36 11.03
C ILE A 117 2.17 -28.63 12.44
N GLY A 118 1.58 -28.00 13.47
CA GLY A 118 1.95 -28.21 14.87
C GLY A 118 1.86 -29.69 15.28
N ARG A 119 0.77 -30.37 14.87
CA ARG A 119 0.57 -31.79 15.18
C ARG A 119 1.46 -32.71 14.35
N GLU A 120 1.51 -32.51 13.03
CA GLU A 120 2.16 -33.44 12.10
C GLU A 120 3.69 -33.32 12.11
N GLN A 121 4.23 -32.09 12.11
CA GLN A 121 5.68 -31.89 12.02
C GLN A 121 6.35 -31.81 13.39
N TYR A 122 5.64 -31.31 14.40
CA TYR A 122 6.22 -31.05 15.72
C TYR A 122 5.63 -31.95 16.83
N GLY A 123 4.54 -32.68 16.57
CA GLY A 123 3.88 -33.51 17.58
C GLY A 123 3.23 -32.69 18.72
N ILE A 124 3.05 -31.38 18.53
CA ILE A 124 2.52 -30.46 19.54
C ILE A 124 1.05 -30.22 19.24
N ASP A 125 0.19 -30.59 20.19
CA ASP A 125 -1.24 -30.27 20.12
C ASP A 125 -1.48 -28.85 20.66
N LEU A 126 -1.48 -27.87 19.76
CA LEU A 126 -1.65 -26.44 20.07
C LEU A 126 -3.02 -26.10 20.68
N LEU A 127 -4.00 -27.01 20.59
CA LEU A 127 -5.31 -26.87 21.26
C LEU A 127 -5.29 -27.35 22.72
N LYS A 128 -4.25 -28.08 23.15
CA LYS A 128 -4.14 -28.60 24.51
C LYS A 128 -3.42 -27.58 25.39
N LYS A 129 -4.00 -27.23 26.55
CA LYS A 129 -3.29 -26.44 27.57
C LYS A 129 -2.16 -27.27 28.16
N VAL A 130 -0.92 -26.91 27.83
CA VAL A 130 0.29 -27.49 28.44
C VAL A 130 0.45 -26.86 29.84
N GLY A 131 -0.25 -27.40 30.85
CA GLY A 131 -0.04 -26.96 32.25
C GLY A 131 -1.25 -26.88 33.17
N ALA A 132 -2.16 -27.86 33.16
CA ALA A 132 -2.96 -28.12 34.36
C ALA A 132 -2.16 -29.07 35.26
N LYS A 133 -1.39 -28.53 36.21
CA LYS A 133 -0.79 -29.32 37.30
C LYS A 133 -1.93 -29.82 38.18
N GLN A 134 -1.98 -31.14 38.42
CA GLN A 134 -2.80 -31.76 39.47
C GLN A 134 -2.23 -31.42 40.85
#